data_AF-A0AAX1DKZ1-F1
#
_entry.id   AF-A0AAX1DKZ1-F1
#
_cell.length_a   1.000
_cell.length_b   1.000
_cell.length_c   1.000
_cell.angle_alpha   90.00
_cell.angle_beta   90.00
_cell.angle_gamma   90.00
#
_symmetry.space_group_name_H-M   'P 1'
#
loop_
_entity.id
_entity.type
_entity.pdbx_description
1 polymer ?
#
loop_
_entity_poly.entity_id
_entity_poly.type
_entity_poly.pdbx_seq_one_letter_code
_entity_poly.pdbx_strand_id
1 'polypeptide(L)' 'MKVSITVYDEIIWMRDGFNQQGIASQGYIKDGTQKKIIAALEDALA' A
#
# COMPACT_ATOMS: atom_id res chain seq x y z
N MET A 1 -1.27 4.16 -12.69
CA MET A 1 -1.69 2.89 -12.09
C MET A 1 -2.06 3.12 -10.64
N LYS A 2 -3.26 2.69 -10.20
CA LYS A 2 -3.76 2.92 -8.85
C LYS A 2 -3.80 1.60 -8.08
N VAL A 3 -3.13 1.54 -6.95
CA VAL A 3 -3.10 0.38 -6.05
C VAL A 3 -3.51 0.84 -4.66
N SER A 4 -4.44 0.13 -4.03
CA SER A 4 -4.89 0.41 -2.67
C SER A 4 -4.95 -0.87 -1.86
N ILE A 5 -4.53 -0.79 -0.60
CA ILE A 5 -4.53 -1.88 0.36
C ILE A 5 -5.43 -1.47 1.51
N THR A 6 -6.46 -2.28 1.71
CA THR A 6 -7.50 -2.06 2.71
C THR A 6 -7.41 -3.14 3.76
N VAL A 7 -7.45 -2.75 5.04
CA VAL A 7 -7.46 -3.66 6.19
C VAL A 7 -8.55 -3.17 7.14
N TYR A 8 -9.47 -4.07 7.53
CA TYR A 8 -10.65 -3.73 8.34
C TYR A 8 -11.46 -2.54 7.78
N ASP A 9 -11.70 -2.53 6.46
CA ASP A 9 -12.38 -1.43 5.74
C ASP A 9 -11.66 -0.06 5.75
N GLU A 10 -10.47 0.04 6.36
CA GLU A 10 -9.63 1.23 6.30
C GLU A 10 -8.52 1.09 5.24
N ILE A 11 -8.35 2.14 4.43
CA ILE A 11 -7.24 2.22 3.48
C ILE A 11 -5.96 2.55 4.25
N ILE A 12 -5.15 1.54 4.50
CA ILE A 12 -3.88 1.69 5.23
C ILE A 12 -2.75 2.12 4.31
N TRP A 13 -2.90 1.86 3.01
CA TRP A 13 -1.93 2.23 2.01
C TRP A 13 -2.59 2.42 0.65
N MET A 14 -2.21 3.44 -0.09
CA MET A 14 -2.64 3.67 -1.47
C MET A 14 -1.54 4.37 -2.23
N ARG A 15 -1.33 3.98 -3.48
CA ARG A 15 -0.50 4.70 -4.45
C ARG A 15 -1.28 4.90 -5.73
N ASP A 16 -1.40 6.15 -6.11
CA ASP A 16 -1.87 6.57 -7.40
C ASP A 16 -0.68 7.04 -8.24
N GLY A 17 -0.19 6.16 -9.11
CA GLY A 17 0.92 6.46 -10.01
C GLY A 17 0.56 7.43 -11.13
N PHE A 18 -0.70 7.80 -11.31
CA PHE A 18 -1.13 8.81 -12.29
C PHE A 18 -0.97 10.22 -11.73
N ASN A 19 -1.40 10.42 -10.49
CA ASN A 19 -1.35 11.69 -9.78
C ASN A 19 -0.09 11.84 -8.92
N GLN A 20 0.79 10.82 -8.88
CA GLN A 20 1.94 10.72 -7.98
C GLN A 20 1.56 10.90 -6.49
N GLN A 21 0.32 10.57 -6.14
CA GLN A 21 -0.18 10.68 -4.79
C GLN A 21 -0.11 9.32 -4.09
N GLY A 22 0.12 9.34 -2.78
CA GLY A 22 0.07 8.12 -1.99
C GLY A 22 -0.05 8.39 -0.51
N ILE A 23 -0.69 7.45 0.19
CA ILE A 23 -0.81 7.41 1.65
C ILE A 23 -0.19 6.11 2.13
N ALA A 24 0.60 6.17 3.19
CA ALA A 24 1.17 5.01 3.86
C ALA A 24 1.00 5.20 5.38
N SER A 25 0.20 4.35 6.00
CA SER A 25 0.03 4.37 7.45
C SER A 25 1.22 3.70 8.13
N GLN A 26 2.06 4.49 8.81
CA GLN A 26 3.28 4.03 9.47
C GLN A 26 3.02 3.09 10.66
N GLY A 27 1.80 3.04 11.19
CA GLY A 27 1.42 2.16 12.30
C GLY A 27 1.57 0.67 11.98
N TYR A 28 1.44 0.29 10.71
CA TYR A 28 1.52 -1.10 10.25
C TYR A 28 2.94 -1.59 9.93
N ILE A 29 3.94 -0.74 10.15
CA ILE A 29 5.37 -1.07 9.97
C ILE A 29 5.83 -2.09 11.03
N LYS A 30 5.25 -2.04 12.24
CA LYS A 30 5.68 -2.87 13.38
C LYS A 30 5.29 -4.35 13.27
N ASP A 31 4.16 -4.67 12.63
CA ASP A 31 3.62 -6.03 12.58
C ASP A 31 3.99 -6.81 11.29
N GLY A 32 4.91 -6.30 10.48
CA GLY A 32 5.35 -6.97 9.25
C GLY A 32 4.38 -6.87 8.07
N THR A 33 3.24 -6.18 8.25
CA THR A 33 2.30 -5.83 7.17
C THR A 33 2.95 -5.02 6.05
N GLN A 34 4.03 -4.28 6.35
CA GLN A 34 4.83 -3.59 5.33
C GLN A 34 5.40 -4.53 4.25
N LYS A 35 5.77 -5.78 4.59
CA LYS A 35 6.22 -6.76 3.59
C LYS A 35 5.10 -7.18 2.64
N LYS A 36 3.86 -7.28 3.14
CA LYS A 36 2.68 -7.55 2.30
C LYS A 36 2.39 -6.39 1.35
N ILE A 37 2.58 -5.15 1.82
CA ILE A 37 2.46 -3.95 1.00
C ILE A 37 3.52 -3.93 -0.10
N ILE A 38 4.78 -4.25 0.23
CA ILE A 38 5.89 -4.31 -0.74
C ILE A 38 5.68 -5.44 -1.75
N ALA A 39 5.26 -6.63 -1.32
CA ALA A 39 4.99 -7.73 -2.26
C ALA A 39 3.84 -7.40 -3.22
N ALA A 40 2.74 -6.81 -2.72
CA ALA A 40 1.64 -6.34 -3.56
C ALA A 40 2.07 -5.20 -4.51
N LEU A 41 3.07 -4.41 -4.13
CA LEU A 41 3.67 -3.37 -4.96
C LEU A 41 4.55 -3.96 -6.07
N GLU A 42 5.39 -4.94 -5.76
CA GLU A 42 6.29 -5.60 -6.72
C GLU A 42 5.49 -6.39 -7.77
N ASP A 43 4.47 -7.12 -7.33
CA ASP A 43 3.56 -7.87 -8.22
C ASP A 43 2.82 -6.93 -9.19
N ALA A 44 2.42 -5.77 -8.71
CA ALA A 44 1.68 -4.82 -9.53
C ALA A 44 2.61 -4.04 -10.49
N LEU A 45 3.91 -3.95 -10.21
CA LEU A 45 4.90 -3.29 -11.09
C LEU A 45 5.47 -4.21 -12.18
N ALA A 46 5.24 -5.52 -12.08
CA ALA A 46 5.67 -6.55 -13.02
C ALA A 46 4.75 -6.62 -14.26
#